data_AF-A0A8S4AKT0-F1
#
_entry.id   AF-A0A8S4AKT0-F1
#
_cell.length_a   1.000
_cell.length_b   1.000
_cell.length_c   1.000
_cell.angle_alpha   90.00
_cell.angle_beta   90.00
_cell.angle_gamma   90.00
#
_symmetry.space_group_name_H-M   'P 1'
#
loop_
_entity.id
_entity.type
_entity.pdbx_description
1 polymer ?
#
loop_
_entity_poly.entity_id
_entity_poly.type
_entity_poly.pdbx_seq_one_letter_code
_entity_poly.pdbx_strand_id
1 'polypeptide(L)'
;ETACCVHCSSGEETATTPAFGGVCPGGREAVRSRGHASGVRGIGFGGQTHRARRRSGPVGVEMKLKQRVVVLCAVLLLLGLAKIFLLDGGEGSAAGRRDLRAFRKMEAGLSLPRGARLTHTLQSPWEIASQWVGPREVYPEETPELAAVLTSLSTSRIERADVGYKGTQLKALLVLDGGQKVVFKPKRYNRDYVVEGEPYAGYDRHNAEVAAFHLDRILGFRRAPLVVGRYVNLRTEIKPVATDQLLSTFLMQGNNTCFFGKCYYCRETEPACAEGEIMEGSLTLWLPDVWPLQKHRHPWGRTYREGKLARWEYDESYCEAVKKMPPYDAGPRLLDVIDTAVFDYLIGNADRHHYESFQDDGGASMLILLDNAKSFGNAALDERSILAPLYQCCMIRVSTWNRLNFLKGGALSSAMRQALAFDPIHPVLAESHLAALDRRLSGVTATVKQCMEAQGPDNTLIEDRMNLPHP
;
A
#
# COMPACT_ATOMS: atom_id res chain seq x y z
N GLU A 1 -28.81 -30.31 -6.31
CA GLU A 1 -29.75 -30.65 -7.39
C GLU A 1 -30.59 -29.41 -7.68
N THR A 2 -30.20 -28.60 -8.66
CA THR A 2 -30.76 -28.49 -10.03
C THR A 2 -32.22 -28.05 -10.08
N ALA A 3 -32.45 -26.80 -10.52
CA ALA A 3 -33.52 -26.45 -11.45
C ALA A 3 -33.14 -25.13 -12.18
N CYS A 4 -32.88 -25.27 -13.47
CA CYS A 4 -32.83 -24.21 -14.47
C CYS A 4 -34.24 -23.95 -15.04
N CYS A 5 -34.50 -22.71 -15.48
CA CYS A 5 -35.38 -22.31 -16.60
C CYS A 5 -35.05 -20.83 -16.88
N VAL A 6 -34.32 -20.46 -17.94
CA VAL A 6 -34.68 -20.32 -19.37
C VAL A 6 -35.81 -19.31 -19.62
N HIS A 7 -35.44 -18.16 -20.19
CA HIS A 7 -36.22 -17.54 -21.26
C HIS A 7 -35.29 -16.87 -22.29
N CYS A 8 -35.40 -17.33 -23.54
CA CYS A 8 -34.78 -16.75 -24.74
C CYS A 8 -35.61 -15.58 -25.26
N SER A 9 -34.97 -14.64 -25.96
CA SER A 9 -35.45 -14.19 -27.27
C SER A 9 -34.32 -13.68 -28.15
N SER A 10 -34.45 -14.10 -29.40
CA SER A 10 -33.59 -14.12 -30.58
C SER A 10 -33.33 -12.77 -31.26
N GLY A 11 -32.22 -12.71 -31.99
CA GLY A 11 -31.98 -11.82 -33.13
C GLY A 11 -30.68 -12.23 -33.85
N GLU A 12 -30.80 -13.03 -34.90
CA GLU A 12 -29.72 -13.56 -35.75
C GLU A 12 -29.83 -12.94 -37.17
N GLU A 13 -28.78 -13.16 -37.99
CA GLU A 13 -28.52 -12.76 -39.40
C GLU A 13 -27.45 -11.64 -39.55
N THR A 14 -26.41 -11.74 -40.37
CA THR A 14 -25.98 -12.73 -41.38
C THR A 14 -24.47 -12.52 -41.70
N ALA A 15 -23.81 -13.58 -42.15
CA ALA A 15 -22.42 -13.62 -42.58
C ALA A 15 -22.21 -13.14 -44.02
N THR A 16 -20.99 -12.70 -44.37
CA THR A 16 -20.37 -12.94 -45.69
C THR A 16 -18.87 -12.61 -45.69
N THR A 17 -18.05 -13.64 -45.98
CA THR A 17 -16.73 -13.55 -46.62
C THR A 17 -16.87 -14.15 -48.03
N PRO A 18 -15.99 -13.80 -48.98
CA PRO A 18 -15.03 -14.83 -49.45
C PRO A 18 -13.63 -14.29 -49.83
N ALA A 19 -12.74 -15.27 -50.03
CA ALA A 19 -11.29 -15.22 -50.23
C ALA A 19 -10.82 -14.97 -51.69
N PHE A 20 -9.53 -14.64 -51.90
CA PHE A 20 -8.47 -15.53 -52.47
C PHE A 20 -7.26 -14.80 -53.13
N GLY A 21 -6.06 -15.39 -52.92
CA GLY A 21 -4.91 -15.44 -53.86
C GLY A 21 -3.79 -14.41 -53.65
N GLY A 22 -2.48 -14.71 -53.64
CA GLY A 22 -1.71 -15.95 -53.79
C GLY A 22 -0.19 -15.67 -53.96
N VAL A 23 0.65 -16.50 -53.30
CA VAL A 23 1.94 -17.13 -53.74
C VAL A 23 3.19 -16.30 -54.18
N CYS A 24 4.22 -16.29 -53.29
CA CYS A 24 5.67 -16.70 -53.38
C CYS A 24 6.51 -16.67 -54.71
N PRO A 25 7.87 -16.92 -54.71
CA PRO A 25 8.99 -16.67 -53.75
C PRO A 25 10.37 -16.29 -54.41
N GLY A 26 11.45 -16.16 -53.60
CA GLY A 26 12.89 -16.32 -53.99
C GLY A 26 13.81 -15.18 -53.48
N GLY A 27 15.06 -15.34 -53.02
CA GLY A 27 15.99 -16.46 -52.85
C GLY A 27 17.44 -15.94 -52.99
N ARG A 28 18.33 -16.26 -52.01
CA ARG A 28 19.83 -16.17 -52.02
C ARG A 28 20.41 -14.73 -52.13
N GLU A 29 21.60 -14.36 -51.66
CA GLU A 29 22.90 -15.04 -51.65
C GLU A 29 23.91 -14.32 -50.73
N ALA A 30 24.96 -15.02 -50.31
CA ALA A 30 26.07 -14.52 -49.50
C ALA A 30 27.19 -13.92 -50.35
N VAL A 31 27.87 -12.87 -49.88
CA VAL A 31 29.19 -12.47 -50.39
C VAL A 31 30.13 -12.07 -49.26
N ARG A 32 31.24 -12.80 -49.18
CA ARG A 32 32.51 -12.50 -48.50
C ARG A 32 33.31 -11.54 -49.37
N SER A 33 34.00 -10.56 -48.78
CA SER A 33 35.19 -9.96 -49.41
C SER A 33 36.24 -9.57 -48.38
N ARG A 34 37.49 -9.91 -48.72
CA ARG A 34 38.73 -9.78 -47.96
C ARG A 34 39.32 -8.37 -48.08
N GLY A 35 39.89 -7.90 -46.97
CA GLY A 35 41.24 -7.32 -46.77
C GLY A 35 41.86 -6.35 -47.77
N HIS A 36 42.46 -5.27 -47.25
CA HIS A 36 43.84 -4.90 -47.59
C HIS A 36 44.47 -3.96 -46.54
N ALA A 37 45.79 -4.05 -46.47
CA ALA A 37 46.68 -3.43 -45.50
C ALA A 37 47.46 -2.25 -46.10
N SER A 38 47.90 -1.33 -45.25
CA SER A 38 49.04 -0.40 -45.45
C SER A 38 49.11 0.50 -44.19
N GLY A 39 50.17 0.66 -43.42
CA GLY A 39 51.60 0.50 -43.65
C GLY A 39 52.25 1.87 -43.88
N VAL A 40 52.75 2.53 -42.82
CA VAL A 40 53.74 3.63 -42.93
C VAL A 40 54.70 3.66 -41.73
N ARG A 41 55.98 3.40 -42.06
CA ARG A 41 57.29 3.95 -41.62
C ARG A 41 57.26 4.90 -40.40
N GLY A 42 58.17 4.84 -39.42
CA GLY A 42 59.57 4.42 -39.42
C GLY A 42 60.48 5.65 -39.38
N ILE A 43 61.00 6.01 -38.20
CA ILE A 43 62.21 6.86 -38.02
C ILE A 43 63.02 6.25 -36.89
N GLY A 44 64.26 5.86 -37.20
CA GLY A 44 65.29 5.52 -36.23
C GLY A 44 66.44 6.50 -36.35
N PHE A 45 67.13 6.75 -35.24
CA PHE A 45 68.53 7.15 -35.23
C PHE A 45 69.21 6.49 -34.03
N GLY A 46 70.34 5.82 -34.33
CA GLY A 46 71.11 5.04 -33.38
C GLY A 46 72.09 5.86 -32.55
N GLY A 47 72.58 5.23 -31.48
CA GLY A 47 73.70 5.67 -30.66
C GLY A 47 74.32 4.45 -29.97
N GLN A 48 75.65 4.37 -30.02
CA GLN A 48 76.47 3.16 -29.88
C GLN A 48 76.62 2.58 -28.46
N THR A 49 76.63 1.25 -28.44
CA THR A 49 77.39 0.28 -27.64
C THR A 49 78.25 0.74 -26.45
N HIS A 50 78.02 0.10 -25.29
CA HIS A 50 79.08 -0.49 -24.48
C HIS A 50 78.64 -1.85 -23.88
N ARG A 51 79.48 -2.87 -24.09
CA ARG A 51 79.34 -4.25 -23.61
C ARG A 51 79.42 -4.31 -22.08
N ALA A 52 78.49 -5.05 -21.45
CA ALA A 52 78.78 -5.81 -20.23
C ALA A 52 77.96 -7.11 -20.22
N ARG A 53 78.66 -8.24 -20.40
CA ARG A 53 78.15 -9.59 -20.15
C ARG A 53 77.71 -9.70 -18.69
N ARG A 54 76.49 -10.16 -18.41
CA ARG A 54 76.19 -10.93 -17.20
C ARG A 54 75.02 -11.90 -17.43
N ARG A 55 75.19 -13.06 -16.80
CA ARG A 55 74.51 -14.33 -17.04
C ARG A 55 73.02 -14.28 -16.70
N SER A 56 72.25 -14.99 -17.52
CA SER A 56 70.89 -15.45 -17.25
C SER A 56 70.85 -16.40 -16.05
N GLY A 57 69.96 -16.12 -15.10
CA GLY A 57 69.53 -17.04 -14.04
C GLY A 57 68.10 -16.67 -13.61
N PRO A 58 67.21 -17.64 -13.32
CA PRO A 58 65.83 -17.36 -12.97
C PRO A 58 65.76 -16.80 -11.54
N VAL A 59 65.21 -15.60 -11.38
CA VAL A 59 64.92 -15.06 -10.04
C VAL A 59 63.57 -15.62 -9.60
N GLY A 60 63.61 -16.82 -9.03
CA GLY A 60 62.54 -17.31 -8.16
C GLY A 60 62.62 -16.53 -6.85
N VAL A 61 61.61 -15.69 -6.56
CA VAL A 61 61.50 -15.02 -5.26
C VAL A 61 61.03 -16.07 -4.24
N GLU A 62 61.99 -16.74 -3.61
CA GLU A 62 61.72 -17.70 -2.55
C GLU A 62 61.38 -16.95 -1.26
N MET A 63 60.08 -16.69 -1.03
CA MET A 63 59.62 -16.12 0.24
C MET A 63 59.96 -17.06 1.40
N LYS A 64 60.68 -16.55 2.41
CA LYS A 64 61.03 -17.28 3.63
C LYS A 64 59.76 -17.74 4.35
N LEU A 65 59.80 -18.90 5.01
CA LEU A 65 58.66 -19.52 5.68
C LEU A 65 57.88 -18.54 6.60
N LYS A 66 58.60 -17.65 7.31
CA LYS A 66 57.99 -16.59 8.13
C LYS A 66 57.13 -15.61 7.32
N GLN A 67 57.57 -15.22 6.12
CA GLN A 67 56.79 -14.36 5.22
C GLN A 67 55.55 -15.08 4.67
N ARG A 68 55.64 -16.38 4.37
CA ARG A 68 54.47 -17.17 3.94
C ARG A 68 53.42 -17.27 5.04
N VAL A 69 53.85 -17.47 6.29
CA VAL A 69 52.95 -17.50 7.46
C VAL A 69 52.30 -16.13 7.67
N VAL A 70 53.06 -15.02 7.57
CA VAL A 70 52.49 -13.67 7.72
C VAL A 70 51.47 -13.35 6.63
N VAL A 71 51.76 -13.71 5.37
CA VAL A 71 50.81 -13.51 4.26
C VAL A 71 49.57 -14.38 4.43
N LEU A 72 49.74 -15.64 4.85
CA LEU A 72 48.60 -16.53 5.13
C LEU A 72 47.74 -16.00 6.28
N CYS A 73 48.36 -15.52 7.36
CA CYS A 73 47.65 -14.88 8.46
C CYS A 73 46.94 -13.61 8.01
N ALA A 74 47.57 -12.75 7.20
CA ALA A 74 46.94 -11.54 6.66
C ALA A 74 45.76 -11.86 5.74
N VAL A 75 45.88 -12.88 4.88
CA VAL A 75 44.79 -13.35 4.02
C VAL A 75 43.66 -13.96 4.85
N LEU A 76 43.96 -14.75 5.88
CA LEU A 76 42.95 -15.30 6.79
C LEU A 76 42.28 -14.21 7.63
N LEU A 77 43.01 -13.15 8.00
CA LEU A 77 42.45 -12.00 8.71
C LEU A 77 41.56 -11.16 7.77
N LEU A 78 41.97 -10.96 6.52
CA LEU A 78 41.15 -10.30 5.49
C LEU A 78 39.92 -11.11 5.12
N LEU A 79 40.04 -12.44 5.02
CA LEU A 79 38.91 -13.34 4.81
C LEU A 79 38.02 -13.38 6.05
N GLY A 80 38.58 -13.34 7.26
CA GLY A 80 37.84 -13.25 8.52
C GLY A 80 37.09 -11.93 8.65
N LEU A 81 37.73 -10.80 8.30
CA LEU A 81 37.10 -9.48 8.24
C LEU A 81 36.06 -9.39 7.14
N ALA A 82 36.31 -9.97 5.96
CA ALA A 82 35.33 -10.06 4.89
C ALA A 82 34.15 -10.94 5.30
N LYS A 83 34.39 -12.03 6.05
CA LYS A 83 33.35 -12.88 6.63
C LYS A 83 32.60 -12.15 7.75
N ILE A 84 33.24 -11.32 8.56
CA ILE A 84 32.56 -10.44 9.52
C ILE A 84 31.69 -9.43 8.77
N PHE A 85 32.19 -8.79 7.71
CA PHE A 85 31.40 -7.89 6.86
C PHE A 85 30.28 -8.59 6.06
N LEU A 86 30.41 -9.88 5.76
CA LEU A 86 29.41 -10.68 5.05
C LEU A 86 28.44 -11.41 6.00
N LEU A 87 28.83 -11.68 7.25
CA LEU A 87 28.01 -12.33 8.28
C LEU A 87 27.30 -11.30 9.19
N ASP A 88 27.85 -10.09 9.37
CA ASP A 88 27.06 -8.90 9.75
C ASP A 88 26.29 -8.37 8.53
N GLY A 89 25.47 -9.25 7.95
CA GLY A 89 24.45 -8.83 7.00
C GLY A 89 23.39 -8.02 7.74
N GLY A 90 23.53 -6.69 7.82
CA GLY A 90 22.46 -5.89 8.43
C GLY A 90 22.56 -4.38 8.42
N GLU A 91 23.70 -3.77 8.78
CA GLU A 91 23.72 -2.33 9.07
C GLU A 91 24.37 -1.44 7.99
N GLY A 92 24.91 -2.04 6.91
CA GLY A 92 25.76 -1.31 5.95
C GLY A 92 25.34 -1.31 4.48
N SER A 93 24.34 -2.09 4.06
CA SER A 93 23.96 -2.15 2.63
C SER A 93 23.44 -0.79 2.14
N ALA A 94 23.75 -0.43 0.89
CA ALA A 94 23.21 0.79 0.28
C ALA A 94 21.67 0.81 0.30
N ALA A 95 21.03 -0.35 0.16
CA ALA A 95 19.58 -0.51 0.27
C ALA A 95 19.07 -0.21 1.69
N GLY A 96 19.73 -0.75 2.73
CA GLY A 96 19.37 -0.46 4.13
C GLY A 96 19.56 1.01 4.51
N ARG A 97 20.62 1.66 4.01
CA ARG A 97 20.82 3.12 4.19
C ARG A 97 19.73 3.95 3.51
N ARG A 98 19.22 3.51 2.36
CA ARG A 98 18.07 4.15 1.69
C ARG A 98 16.80 4.03 2.53
N ASP A 99 16.53 2.85 3.10
CA ASP A 99 15.35 2.63 3.96
C ASP A 99 15.39 3.49 5.21
N LEU A 100 16.54 3.55 5.87
CA LEU A 100 16.69 4.38 7.05
C LEU A 100 16.50 5.87 6.73
N ARG A 101 16.98 6.33 5.56
CA ARG A 101 16.73 7.70 5.11
C ARG A 101 15.25 7.95 4.83
N ALA A 102 14.58 7.05 4.11
CA ALA A 102 13.15 7.14 3.84
C ALA A 102 12.31 7.09 5.13
N PHE A 103 12.72 6.28 6.11
CA PHE A 103 12.11 6.22 7.42
C PHE A 103 12.23 7.56 8.16
N ARG A 104 13.43 8.13 8.25
CA ARG A 104 13.65 9.44 8.89
C ARG A 104 12.91 10.58 8.20
N LYS A 105 12.80 10.54 6.87
CA LYS A 105 12.00 11.51 6.10
C LYS A 105 10.52 11.40 6.45
N MET A 106 9.99 10.18 6.48
CA MET A 106 8.63 9.92 6.92
C MET A 106 8.39 10.45 8.33
N GLU A 107 9.26 10.14 9.30
CA GLU A 107 9.14 10.65 10.68
C GLU A 107 9.10 12.18 10.74
N ALA A 108 9.99 12.84 10.00
CA ALA A 108 10.02 14.31 9.93
C ALA A 108 8.73 14.90 9.33
N GLY A 109 8.04 14.17 8.46
CA GLY A 109 6.78 14.56 7.82
C GLY A 109 5.51 14.18 8.59
N LEU A 110 5.61 13.54 9.76
CA LEU A 110 4.41 13.18 10.55
C LEU A 110 3.76 14.40 11.20
N SER A 111 4.56 15.33 11.72
CA SER A 111 4.07 16.59 12.27
C SER A 111 3.74 17.57 11.15
N LEU A 112 2.44 17.83 10.97
CA LEU A 112 1.96 18.78 9.97
C LEU A 112 1.82 20.19 10.59
N PRO A 113 2.28 21.26 9.88
CA PRO A 113 2.14 22.63 10.36
C PRO A 113 0.67 23.07 10.42
N ARG A 114 0.25 23.64 11.55
CA ARG A 114 -1.09 24.22 11.71
C ARG A 114 -1.24 25.50 10.90
N GLY A 115 -2.42 25.72 10.33
CA GLY A 115 -2.71 26.92 9.54
C GLY A 115 -1.99 26.97 8.19
N ALA A 116 -1.48 25.83 7.71
CA ALA A 116 -0.89 25.72 6.38
C ALA A 116 -1.88 26.16 5.30
N ARG A 117 -1.41 26.94 4.33
CA ARG A 117 -2.18 27.45 3.20
C ARG A 117 -1.36 27.31 1.93
N LEU A 118 -2.05 27.17 0.81
CA LEU A 118 -1.43 27.22 -0.52
C LEU A 118 -1.17 28.69 -0.88
N THR A 119 0.02 29.20 -0.55
CA THR A 119 0.39 30.61 -0.78
C THR A 119 1.20 30.83 -2.06
N HIS A 120 1.71 29.75 -2.66
CA HIS A 120 2.67 29.81 -3.77
C HIS A 120 2.14 29.23 -5.08
N THR A 121 0.85 28.91 -5.16
CA THR A 121 0.23 28.32 -6.35
C THR A 121 -1.18 28.86 -6.54
N LEU A 122 -1.60 28.97 -7.81
CA LEU A 122 -2.98 29.24 -8.20
C LEU A 122 -3.82 27.97 -8.29
N GLN A 123 -3.20 26.79 -8.16
CA GLN A 123 -3.89 25.51 -8.19
C GLN A 123 -4.76 25.34 -6.95
N SER A 124 -5.92 24.72 -7.15
CA SER A 124 -6.75 24.29 -6.03
C SER A 124 -6.06 23.17 -5.24
N PRO A 125 -6.36 23.00 -3.94
CA PRO A 125 -5.86 21.86 -3.15
C PRO A 125 -6.22 20.51 -3.76
N TRP A 126 -7.34 20.46 -4.50
CA TRP A 126 -7.86 19.27 -5.16
C TRP A 126 -7.04 18.90 -6.39
N GLU A 127 -6.63 19.88 -7.19
CA GLU A 127 -5.75 19.67 -8.34
C GLU A 127 -4.38 19.15 -7.90
N ILE A 128 -3.80 19.73 -6.84
CA ILE A 128 -2.53 19.28 -6.26
C ILE A 128 -2.64 17.82 -5.84
N ALA A 129 -3.68 17.48 -5.04
CA ALA A 129 -3.89 16.11 -4.58
C ALA A 129 -4.17 15.13 -5.73
N SER A 130 -4.87 15.57 -6.78
CA SER A 130 -5.13 14.75 -7.95
C SER A 130 -3.87 14.44 -8.75
N GLN A 131 -2.90 15.36 -8.81
CA GLN A 131 -1.64 15.19 -9.54
C GLN A 131 -0.68 14.22 -8.85
N TRP A 132 -0.91 13.94 -7.56
CA TRP A 132 -0.11 12.99 -6.80
C TRP A 132 -0.41 11.53 -7.11
N VAL A 133 -1.61 11.23 -7.59
CA VAL A 133 -2.06 9.84 -7.76
C VAL A 133 -1.33 9.22 -8.96
N GLY A 134 -0.72 8.06 -8.72
CA GLY A 134 -0.03 7.24 -9.71
C GLY A 134 -0.29 5.75 -9.51
N PRO A 135 0.24 4.88 -10.40
CA PRO A 135 -0.07 3.44 -10.38
C PRO A 135 0.34 2.70 -9.10
N ARG A 136 1.35 3.23 -8.39
CA ARG A 136 1.98 2.62 -7.20
C ARG A 136 1.97 3.51 -5.96
N GLU A 137 1.31 4.67 -6.01
CA GLU A 137 1.12 5.55 -4.85
C GLU A 137 -0.06 6.50 -5.06
N VAL A 138 -0.86 6.75 -4.01
CA VAL A 138 -1.94 7.75 -4.01
C VAL A 138 -1.38 9.14 -3.71
N TYR A 139 -0.29 9.19 -2.95
CA TYR A 139 0.44 10.40 -2.63
C TYR A 139 1.94 10.12 -2.56
N PRO A 140 2.81 11.09 -2.91
CA PRO A 140 4.25 10.89 -2.90
C PRO A 140 4.79 10.77 -1.46
N GLU A 141 6.04 10.33 -1.34
CA GLU A 141 6.73 10.28 -0.04
C GLU A 141 6.90 11.69 0.56
N GLU A 142 7.25 12.68 -0.27
CA GLU A 142 7.37 14.08 0.12
C GLU A 142 6.10 14.84 -0.27
N THR A 143 5.35 15.30 0.73
CA THR A 143 4.04 15.96 0.54
C THR A 143 3.98 17.30 1.29
N PRO A 144 4.75 18.32 0.87
CA PRO A 144 4.80 19.60 1.57
C PRO A 144 3.44 20.31 1.66
N GLU A 145 2.54 20.09 0.70
CA GLU A 145 1.21 20.68 0.67
C GLU A 145 0.16 19.88 1.45
N LEU A 146 0.51 18.70 2.02
CA LEU A 146 -0.47 17.82 2.67
C LEU A 146 -1.24 18.52 3.79
N ALA A 147 -0.56 19.31 4.62
CA ALA A 147 -1.19 20.05 5.69
C ALA A 147 -2.25 21.03 5.17
N ALA A 148 -1.96 21.70 4.04
CA ALA A 148 -2.90 22.62 3.41
C ALA A 148 -4.09 21.86 2.79
N VAL A 149 -3.85 20.75 2.09
CA VAL A 149 -4.92 19.91 1.51
C VAL A 149 -5.86 19.35 2.58
N LEU A 150 -5.31 18.80 3.68
CA LEU A 150 -6.12 18.28 4.79
C LEU A 150 -6.89 19.39 5.52
N THR A 151 -6.29 20.58 5.67
CA THR A 151 -6.99 21.76 6.20
C THR A 151 -8.13 22.19 5.29
N SER A 152 -7.92 22.20 3.97
CA SER A 152 -8.98 22.49 3.00
C SER A 152 -10.09 21.44 3.07
N LEU A 153 -9.79 20.15 3.20
CA LEU A 153 -10.81 19.11 3.38
C LEU A 153 -11.68 19.36 4.62
N SER A 154 -11.07 19.76 5.74
CA SER A 154 -11.81 19.97 6.99
C SER A 154 -12.59 21.29 7.04
N THR A 155 -12.28 22.27 6.20
CA THR A 155 -12.86 23.63 6.30
C THR A 155 -13.64 24.10 5.07
N SER A 156 -13.43 23.49 3.89
CA SER A 156 -14.09 23.94 2.66
C SER A 156 -15.61 23.85 2.78
N ARG A 157 -16.31 24.82 2.19
CA ARG A 157 -17.78 24.85 2.19
C ARG A 157 -18.33 23.60 1.51
N ILE A 158 -19.38 23.02 2.08
CA ILE A 158 -20.16 21.95 1.44
C ILE A 158 -21.20 22.59 0.54
N GLU A 159 -21.17 22.28 -0.75
CA GLU A 159 -22.06 22.84 -1.77
C GLU A 159 -23.21 21.91 -2.14
N ARG A 160 -23.02 20.59 -1.98
CA ARG A 160 -24.05 19.57 -2.22
C ARG A 160 -23.87 18.40 -1.25
N ALA A 161 -24.98 17.80 -0.85
CA ALA A 161 -25.01 16.59 -0.05
C ALA A 161 -26.02 15.58 -0.60
N ASP A 162 -25.64 14.33 -0.72
CA ASP A 162 -26.51 13.25 -1.18
C ASP A 162 -26.23 11.96 -0.41
N VAL A 163 -27.12 10.97 -0.53
CA VAL A 163 -26.82 9.62 -0.04
C VAL A 163 -25.71 8.99 -0.89
N GLY A 164 -24.84 8.20 -0.27
CA GLY A 164 -23.88 7.41 -1.04
C GLY A 164 -24.59 6.43 -1.98
N TYR A 165 -24.24 6.43 -3.26
CA TYR A 165 -24.80 5.46 -4.21
C TYR A 165 -24.20 4.08 -3.95
N LYS A 166 -25.05 3.13 -3.53
CA LYS A 166 -24.71 1.72 -3.24
C LYS A 166 -23.74 1.54 -2.07
N GLY A 167 -23.85 0.39 -1.41
CA GLY A 167 -23.02 0.03 -0.26
C GLY A 167 -23.83 -0.58 0.88
N THR A 168 -23.12 -1.19 1.82
CA THR A 168 -23.72 -1.87 2.96
C THR A 168 -23.91 -0.94 4.16
N GLN A 169 -23.05 0.07 4.31
CA GLN A 169 -22.97 0.94 5.49
C GLN A 169 -23.38 2.38 5.18
N LEU A 170 -23.76 3.12 6.23
CA LEU A 170 -24.19 4.52 6.16
C LEU A 170 -23.03 5.43 5.77
N LYS A 171 -23.21 6.18 4.67
CA LYS A 171 -22.30 7.23 4.21
C LYS A 171 -23.07 8.28 3.40
N ALA A 172 -22.56 9.50 3.38
CA ALA A 172 -23.04 10.56 2.50
C ALA A 172 -21.98 10.89 1.45
N LEU A 173 -22.42 11.25 0.26
CA LEU A 173 -21.58 11.87 -0.76
C LEU A 173 -21.71 13.38 -0.60
N LEU A 174 -20.61 14.07 -0.33
CA LEU A 174 -20.58 15.53 -0.30
C LEU A 174 -19.78 16.06 -1.48
N VAL A 175 -20.15 17.25 -1.93
CA VAL A 175 -19.36 18.03 -2.89
C VAL A 175 -18.92 19.30 -2.18
N LEU A 176 -17.61 19.49 -2.07
CA LEU A 176 -16.99 20.68 -1.50
C LEU A 176 -16.86 21.77 -2.58
N ASP A 177 -16.63 22.99 -2.13
CA ASP A 177 -16.26 24.12 -2.99
C ASP A 177 -15.16 23.73 -4.00
N GLY A 178 -15.32 24.20 -5.24
CA GLY A 178 -14.52 23.74 -6.38
C GLY A 178 -14.95 22.38 -6.95
N GLY A 179 -16.12 21.86 -6.59
CA GLY A 179 -16.69 20.64 -7.17
C GLY A 179 -16.07 19.33 -6.71
N GLN A 180 -15.20 19.35 -5.69
CA GLN A 180 -14.50 18.16 -5.21
C GLN A 180 -15.43 17.23 -4.45
N LYS A 181 -15.53 15.97 -4.90
CA LYS A 181 -16.29 14.93 -4.22
C LYS A 181 -15.53 14.40 -3.02
N VAL A 182 -16.25 14.12 -1.93
CA VAL A 182 -15.74 13.44 -0.74
C VAL A 182 -16.78 12.49 -0.17
N VAL A 183 -16.33 11.41 0.46
CA VAL A 183 -17.21 10.52 1.24
C VAL A 183 -17.21 11.00 2.69
N PHE A 184 -18.40 11.23 3.24
CA PHE A 184 -18.59 11.49 4.65
C PHE A 184 -19.11 10.24 5.37
N LYS A 185 -18.35 9.75 6.36
CA LYS A 185 -18.80 8.70 7.28
C LYS A 185 -19.05 9.32 8.66
N PRO A 186 -20.29 9.29 9.17
CA PRO A 186 -20.62 9.93 10.45
C PRO A 186 -20.14 9.10 11.63
N LYS A 187 -19.92 9.75 12.78
CA LYS A 187 -19.68 9.06 14.06
C LYS A 187 -20.85 8.14 14.40
N ARG A 188 -20.53 6.88 14.70
CA ARG A 188 -21.49 5.85 15.14
C ARG A 188 -21.27 5.37 16.57
N TYR A 189 -20.04 5.49 17.07
CA TYR A 189 -19.64 5.03 18.40
C TYR A 189 -18.75 6.04 19.11
N ASN A 190 -18.68 5.94 20.44
CA ASN A 190 -17.68 6.65 21.23
C ASN A 190 -16.30 6.01 21.06
N ARG A 191 -15.23 6.76 21.37
CA ARG A 191 -13.84 6.31 21.18
C ARG A 191 -13.49 5.04 21.96
N ASP A 192 -14.10 4.85 23.13
CA ASP A 192 -13.83 3.72 24.03
C ASP A 192 -14.82 2.55 23.84
N TYR A 193 -15.72 2.65 22.85
CA TYR A 193 -16.68 1.60 22.56
C TYR A 193 -15.97 0.36 22.02
N VAL A 194 -16.27 -0.81 22.59
CA VAL A 194 -15.76 -2.10 22.14
C VAL A 194 -16.80 -2.80 21.30
N VAL A 195 -16.44 -3.15 20.08
CA VAL A 195 -17.25 -3.98 19.19
C VAL A 195 -17.05 -5.45 19.56
N GLU A 196 -18.16 -6.10 19.89
CA GLU A 196 -18.24 -7.52 20.23
C GLU A 196 -18.85 -8.33 19.07
N GLY A 197 -18.74 -9.65 19.18
CA GLY A 197 -19.28 -10.60 18.21
C GLY A 197 -18.28 -10.97 17.11
N GLU A 198 -18.79 -11.18 15.90
CA GLU A 198 -17.99 -11.59 14.74
C GLU A 198 -16.90 -10.56 14.40
N PRO A 199 -15.76 -10.97 13.83
CA PRO A 199 -14.65 -10.05 13.51
C PRO A 199 -15.01 -8.87 12.58
N TYR A 200 -16.11 -8.98 11.82
CA TYR A 200 -16.62 -7.97 10.87
C TYR A 200 -17.87 -7.21 11.38
N ALA A 201 -18.22 -7.40 12.66
CA ALA A 201 -19.41 -6.82 13.28
C ALA A 201 -19.34 -5.29 13.45
N GLY A 202 -20.49 -4.71 13.82
CA GLY A 202 -20.65 -3.29 14.10
C GLY A 202 -20.70 -2.39 12.85
N TYR A 203 -20.95 -1.11 13.08
CA TYR A 203 -20.95 -0.10 12.03
C TYR A 203 -19.54 0.34 11.63
N ASP A 204 -19.45 0.97 10.45
CA ASP A 204 -18.30 1.76 10.05
C ASP A 204 -17.99 2.85 11.09
N ARG A 205 -16.69 2.98 11.41
CA ARG A 205 -16.15 3.95 12.36
C ARG A 205 -15.35 5.02 11.61
N HIS A 206 -15.75 6.27 11.77
CA HIS A 206 -15.11 7.41 11.09
C HIS A 206 -13.66 7.63 11.55
N ASN A 207 -13.40 7.46 12.86
CA ASN A 207 -12.06 7.59 13.42
C ASN A 207 -11.11 6.49 12.90
N ALA A 208 -11.65 5.34 12.52
CA ALA A 208 -10.89 4.26 11.92
C ALA A 208 -10.39 4.61 10.50
N GLU A 209 -11.18 5.32 9.69
CA GLU A 209 -10.72 5.80 8.37
C GLU A 209 -9.57 6.81 8.51
N VAL A 210 -9.69 7.76 9.44
CA VAL A 210 -8.64 8.75 9.73
C VAL A 210 -7.37 8.04 10.19
N ALA A 211 -7.48 7.14 11.17
CA ALA A 211 -6.35 6.38 11.68
C ALA A 211 -5.68 5.49 10.63
N ALA A 212 -6.48 4.84 9.78
CA ALA A 212 -6.01 4.00 8.69
C ALA A 212 -5.17 4.80 7.68
N PHE A 213 -5.61 5.99 7.28
CA PHE A 213 -4.84 6.88 6.41
C PHE A 213 -3.48 7.24 7.01
N HIS A 214 -3.43 7.63 8.29
CA HIS A 214 -2.17 7.98 8.92
C HIS A 214 -1.25 6.76 9.13
N LEU A 215 -1.80 5.58 9.43
CA LEU A 215 -1.01 4.36 9.51
C LEU A 215 -0.43 3.96 8.13
N ASP A 216 -1.19 4.11 7.06
CA ASP A 216 -0.73 3.90 5.68
C ASP A 216 0.48 4.79 5.33
N ARG A 217 0.46 6.05 5.79
CA ARG A 217 1.61 6.98 5.68
C ARG A 217 2.82 6.49 6.46
N ILE A 218 2.62 6.07 7.72
CA ILE A 218 3.70 5.62 8.61
C ILE A 218 4.36 4.33 8.08
N LEU A 219 3.55 3.41 7.57
CA LEU A 219 4.00 2.18 6.91
C LEU A 219 4.57 2.42 5.51
N GLY A 220 4.55 3.66 5.02
CA GLY A 220 5.12 4.02 3.72
C GLY A 220 4.43 3.33 2.54
N PHE A 221 3.21 2.81 2.75
CA PHE A 221 2.44 2.10 1.74
C PHE A 221 1.86 3.06 0.72
N ARG A 222 1.33 4.20 1.17
CA ARG A 222 0.78 5.29 0.34
C ARG A 222 -0.32 4.81 -0.60
N ARG A 223 -1.22 3.97 -0.08
CA ARG A 223 -2.29 3.32 -0.85
C ARG A 223 -3.68 3.73 -0.40
N ALA A 224 -3.82 4.45 0.70
CA ALA A 224 -5.08 4.97 1.18
C ALA A 224 -5.36 6.36 0.59
N PRO A 225 -6.62 6.72 0.28
CA PRO A 225 -6.98 8.10 0.00
C PRO A 225 -6.73 8.99 1.22
N LEU A 226 -6.65 10.30 1.00
CA LEU A 226 -6.55 11.27 2.08
C LEU A 226 -7.84 11.29 2.91
N VAL A 227 -7.69 11.26 4.23
CA VAL A 227 -8.82 11.30 5.17
C VAL A 227 -8.55 12.33 6.27
N VAL A 228 -9.57 13.11 6.62
CA VAL A 228 -9.53 14.05 7.77
C VAL A 228 -10.82 13.97 8.57
N GLY A 229 -10.75 14.20 9.88
CA GLY A 229 -11.92 14.42 10.72
C GLY A 229 -12.54 15.80 10.50
N ARG A 230 -13.86 15.90 10.63
CA ARG A 230 -14.60 17.17 10.58
C ARG A 230 -15.83 17.14 11.47
N TYR A 231 -16.10 18.27 12.12
CA TYR A 231 -17.39 18.58 12.72
C TYR A 231 -18.25 19.34 11.71
N VAL A 232 -19.44 18.83 11.42
CA VAL A 232 -20.36 19.39 10.42
C VAL A 232 -21.67 19.77 11.10
N ASN A 233 -22.14 20.99 10.91
CA ASN A 233 -23.47 21.39 11.35
C ASN A 233 -24.53 20.88 10.36
N LEU A 234 -25.36 19.92 10.78
CA LEU A 234 -26.36 19.32 9.91
C LEU A 234 -27.45 20.31 9.46
N ARG A 235 -27.79 21.31 10.29
CA ARG A 235 -28.79 22.33 9.95
C ARG A 235 -28.26 23.33 8.94
N THR A 236 -27.02 23.80 9.11
CA THR A 236 -26.51 24.94 8.32
C THR A 236 -25.62 24.51 7.16
N GLU A 237 -24.97 23.34 7.22
CA GLU A 237 -24.03 22.88 6.19
C GLU A 237 -24.55 21.71 5.34
N ILE A 238 -25.46 20.88 5.86
CA ILE A 238 -25.97 19.69 5.13
C ILE A 238 -27.38 19.91 4.58
N LYS A 239 -28.39 20.08 5.45
CA LYS A 239 -29.80 20.19 5.04
C LYS A 239 -30.06 21.22 3.92
N PRO A 240 -29.45 22.42 3.90
CA PRO A 240 -29.72 23.42 2.86
C PRO A 240 -29.21 23.04 1.46
N VAL A 241 -28.30 22.07 1.37
CA VAL A 241 -27.66 21.63 0.13
C VAL A 241 -27.89 20.14 -0.14
N ALA A 242 -28.77 19.51 0.64
CA ALA A 242 -29.08 18.10 0.55
C ALA A 242 -30.11 17.81 -0.55
N THR A 243 -29.97 16.67 -1.22
CA THR A 243 -31.02 16.14 -2.11
C THR A 243 -32.27 15.75 -1.30
N ASP A 244 -33.44 15.74 -1.96
CA ASP A 244 -34.69 15.24 -1.36
C ASP A 244 -34.53 13.81 -0.81
N GLN A 245 -33.72 13.00 -1.49
CA GLN A 245 -33.42 11.63 -1.10
C GLN A 245 -32.67 11.53 0.24
N LEU A 246 -31.75 12.44 0.51
CA LEU A 246 -31.06 12.52 1.80
C LEU A 246 -31.96 13.18 2.85
N LEU A 247 -32.65 14.27 2.50
CA LEU A 247 -33.57 15.00 3.37
C LEU A 247 -34.67 14.09 3.94
N SER A 248 -35.22 13.19 3.11
CA SER A 248 -36.26 12.25 3.53
C SER A 248 -35.81 11.24 4.60
N THR A 249 -34.52 11.19 4.94
CA THR A 249 -33.96 10.27 5.94
C THR A 249 -33.61 10.95 7.26
N PHE A 250 -33.81 12.27 7.36
CA PHE A 250 -33.60 13.01 8.59
C PHE A 250 -34.74 12.78 9.57
N LEU A 251 -34.38 12.62 10.85
CA LEU A 251 -35.32 12.55 11.96
C LEU A 251 -34.72 13.22 13.19
N MET A 252 -35.55 13.41 14.22
CA MET A 252 -35.11 13.88 15.53
C MET A 252 -35.13 12.72 16.53
N GLN A 253 -34.06 12.58 17.30
CA GLN A 253 -34.05 11.73 18.50
C GLN A 253 -33.75 12.60 19.72
N GLY A 254 -34.78 12.87 20.52
CA GLY A 254 -34.70 13.89 21.57
C GLY A 254 -34.36 15.26 20.97
N ASN A 255 -33.27 15.87 21.43
CA ASN A 255 -32.78 17.16 20.93
C ASN A 255 -31.75 17.03 19.78
N ASN A 256 -31.46 15.80 19.34
CA ASN A 256 -30.43 15.55 18.34
C ASN A 256 -31.03 15.40 16.94
N THR A 257 -30.41 16.08 15.97
CA THR A 257 -30.66 15.85 14.55
C THR A 257 -29.94 14.60 14.10
N CYS A 258 -30.67 13.66 13.49
CA CYS A 258 -30.13 12.40 13.02
C CYS A 258 -30.49 12.14 11.56
N PHE A 259 -29.77 11.24 10.90
CA PHE A 259 -30.19 10.67 9.62
C PHE A 259 -29.76 9.20 9.51
N PHE A 260 -30.58 8.39 8.83
CA PHE A 260 -30.26 6.98 8.58
C PHE A 260 -29.80 6.70 7.15
N GLY A 261 -29.92 7.66 6.23
CA GLY A 261 -29.45 7.55 4.84
C GLY A 261 -30.10 6.40 4.05
N LYS A 262 -29.47 5.98 2.95
CA LYS A 262 -29.93 4.85 2.13
C LYS A 262 -28.75 3.92 1.80
N CYS A 263 -28.79 2.71 2.33
CA CYS A 263 -27.81 1.64 2.13
C CYS A 263 -28.45 0.29 2.50
N TYR A 264 -27.78 -0.84 2.23
CA TYR A 264 -28.35 -2.18 2.47
C TYR A 264 -28.80 -2.40 3.93
N TYR A 265 -27.98 -1.97 4.91
CA TYR A 265 -28.27 -2.09 6.34
C TYR A 265 -28.86 -0.82 6.97
N CYS A 266 -29.14 0.23 6.19
CA CYS A 266 -29.67 1.48 6.73
C CYS A 266 -31.14 1.31 7.12
N ARG A 267 -31.48 1.68 8.36
CA ARG A 267 -32.83 1.59 8.93
C ARG A 267 -33.12 2.82 9.78
N GLU A 268 -34.38 3.26 9.81
CA GLU A 268 -34.82 4.40 10.63
C GLU A 268 -34.57 4.18 12.13
N THR A 269 -34.55 2.93 12.57
CA THR A 269 -34.24 2.51 13.95
C THR A 269 -32.76 2.63 14.32
N GLU A 270 -31.86 2.79 13.35
CA GLU A 270 -30.40 2.79 13.55
C GLU A 270 -29.73 4.03 12.90
N PRO A 271 -30.18 5.26 13.18
CA PRO A 271 -29.60 6.44 12.53
C PRO A 271 -28.22 6.78 13.10
N ALA A 272 -27.50 7.66 12.41
CA ALA A 272 -26.40 8.42 12.99
C ALA A 272 -26.95 9.75 13.52
N CYS A 273 -26.62 10.09 14.76
CA CYS A 273 -27.10 11.29 15.44
C CYS A 273 -25.96 12.27 15.72
N ALA A 274 -26.23 13.55 15.50
CA ALA A 274 -25.39 14.65 15.96
C ALA A 274 -25.52 14.85 17.48
N GLU A 275 -24.61 15.62 18.07
CA GLU A 275 -24.83 16.25 19.37
C GLU A 275 -25.51 17.60 19.14
N GLY A 276 -26.81 17.67 19.43
CA GLY A 276 -27.68 18.72 18.94
C GLY A 276 -27.72 18.72 17.40
N GLU A 277 -26.90 19.55 16.79
CA GLU A 277 -26.81 19.70 15.32
C GLU A 277 -25.41 19.48 14.78
N ILE A 278 -24.42 19.35 15.66
CA ILE A 278 -23.02 19.18 15.28
C ILE A 278 -22.71 17.68 15.20
N MET A 279 -22.42 17.22 14.00
CA MET A 279 -22.04 15.85 13.73
C MET A 279 -20.55 15.73 13.46
N GLU A 280 -19.87 14.94 14.28
CA GLU A 280 -18.50 14.50 14.01
C GLU A 280 -18.51 13.40 12.94
N GLY A 281 -17.52 13.41 12.04
CA GLY A 281 -17.31 12.35 11.06
C GLY A 281 -15.97 12.46 10.35
N SER A 282 -15.73 11.60 9.38
CA SER A 282 -14.53 11.59 8.55
C SER A 282 -14.89 11.98 7.12
N LEU A 283 -14.03 12.76 6.48
CA LEU A 283 -14.08 13.07 5.06
C LEU A 283 -12.95 12.35 4.34
N THR A 284 -13.30 11.47 3.40
CA THR A 284 -12.36 10.79 2.51
C THR A 284 -12.39 11.44 1.14
N LEU A 285 -11.23 11.91 0.67
CA LEU A 285 -11.10 12.52 -0.65
C LEU A 285 -11.38 11.49 -1.75
N TRP A 286 -12.26 11.84 -2.70
CA TRP A 286 -12.53 10.99 -3.86
C TRP A 286 -11.32 10.95 -4.79
N LEU A 287 -10.95 9.76 -5.27
CA LEU A 287 -9.85 9.61 -6.22
C LEU A 287 -10.20 10.23 -7.58
N PRO A 288 -9.21 10.67 -8.38
CA PRO A 288 -9.46 11.34 -9.65
C PRO A 288 -10.15 10.41 -10.65
N ASP A 289 -11.06 10.94 -11.47
CA ASP A 289 -11.77 10.15 -12.49
C ASP A 289 -10.83 9.56 -13.56
N VAL A 290 -9.63 10.14 -13.75
CA VAL A 290 -8.57 9.60 -14.63
C VAL A 290 -7.95 8.30 -14.11
N TRP A 291 -8.23 7.93 -12.86
CA TRP A 291 -7.77 6.70 -12.21
C TRP A 291 -8.96 5.79 -11.86
N PRO A 292 -9.65 5.22 -12.88
CA PRO A 292 -10.82 4.37 -12.65
C PRO A 292 -10.44 3.09 -11.89
N LEU A 293 -11.31 2.69 -10.95
CA LEU A 293 -11.07 1.55 -10.07
C LEU A 293 -11.62 0.25 -10.66
N GLN A 294 -10.85 -0.82 -10.54
CA GLN A 294 -11.23 -2.20 -10.81
C GLN A 294 -11.41 -2.94 -9.50
N LYS A 295 -12.56 -3.60 -9.33
CA LYS A 295 -12.87 -4.38 -8.14
C LYS A 295 -12.42 -5.83 -8.31
N HIS A 296 -11.72 -6.36 -7.31
CA HIS A 296 -11.22 -7.73 -7.24
C HIS A 296 -11.77 -8.44 -6.01
N ARG A 297 -12.10 -9.73 -6.15
CA ARG A 297 -12.43 -10.56 -4.98
C ARG A 297 -11.14 -10.91 -4.24
N HIS A 298 -11.12 -10.70 -2.93
CA HIS A 298 -9.97 -11.05 -2.11
C HIS A 298 -9.85 -12.59 -1.99
N PRO A 299 -8.68 -13.22 -2.25
CA PRO A 299 -8.56 -14.68 -2.17
C PRO A 299 -8.83 -15.21 -0.75
N TRP A 300 -8.37 -14.48 0.25
CA TRP A 300 -8.67 -14.74 1.67
C TRP A 300 -9.98 -14.11 2.17
N GLY A 301 -10.92 -13.82 1.27
CA GLY A 301 -12.23 -13.31 1.67
C GLY A 301 -13.00 -14.34 2.50
N ARG A 302 -13.65 -13.89 3.59
CA ARG A 302 -14.54 -14.72 4.43
C ARG A 302 -15.82 -15.09 3.68
N THR A 303 -16.55 -16.08 4.19
CA THR A 303 -17.84 -16.50 3.62
C THR A 303 -19.02 -15.66 4.09
N TYR A 304 -18.90 -15.00 5.25
CA TYR A 304 -19.99 -14.26 5.92
C TYR A 304 -21.24 -15.10 6.16
N ARG A 305 -21.06 -16.42 6.33
CA ARG A 305 -22.13 -17.37 6.56
C ARG A 305 -21.77 -18.23 7.76
N GLU A 306 -22.65 -18.21 8.75
CA GLU A 306 -22.52 -19.04 9.94
C GLU A 306 -22.36 -20.52 9.56
N GLY A 307 -21.43 -21.21 10.23
CA GLY A 307 -21.14 -22.63 9.99
C GLY A 307 -20.46 -22.95 8.65
N LYS A 308 -20.10 -21.95 7.82
CA LYS A 308 -19.42 -22.18 6.53
C LYS A 308 -18.01 -21.60 6.52
N LEU A 309 -17.01 -22.45 6.57
CA LEU A 309 -15.61 -22.06 6.41
C LEU A 309 -15.26 -21.71 4.95
N ALA A 310 -14.43 -20.71 4.75
CA ALA A 310 -13.74 -20.45 3.49
C ALA A 310 -12.63 -21.48 3.28
N ARG A 311 -12.23 -21.70 2.02
CA ARG A 311 -11.21 -22.71 1.70
C ARG A 311 -9.89 -22.47 2.43
N TRP A 312 -9.46 -21.22 2.52
CA TRP A 312 -8.21 -20.85 3.19
C TRP A 312 -8.21 -21.14 4.70
N GLU A 313 -9.37 -21.37 5.32
CA GLU A 313 -9.49 -21.65 6.76
C GLU A 313 -9.15 -23.10 7.11
N TYR A 314 -9.23 -24.03 6.14
CA TYR A 314 -8.96 -25.47 6.38
C TYR A 314 -7.92 -26.08 5.43
N ASP A 315 -7.57 -25.42 4.32
CA ASP A 315 -6.55 -25.87 3.38
C ASP A 315 -5.20 -25.20 3.72
N GLU A 316 -4.30 -25.93 4.40
CA GLU A 316 -2.97 -25.44 4.76
C GLU A 316 -2.10 -25.10 3.54
N SER A 317 -2.41 -25.70 2.39
CA SER A 317 -1.71 -25.46 1.11
C SER A 317 -2.37 -24.38 0.25
N TYR A 318 -3.36 -23.65 0.79
CA TYR A 318 -4.18 -22.73 0.01
C TYR A 318 -3.37 -21.69 -0.77
N CYS A 319 -2.29 -21.13 -0.19
CA CYS A 319 -1.46 -20.15 -0.89
C CYS A 319 -0.78 -20.74 -2.14
N GLU A 320 -0.42 -22.03 -2.15
CA GLU A 320 0.17 -22.68 -3.33
C GLU A 320 -0.80 -22.76 -4.51
N ALA A 321 -2.10 -22.81 -4.23
CA ALA A 321 -3.12 -22.64 -5.26
C ALA A 321 -3.21 -21.17 -5.71
N VAL A 322 -3.17 -20.21 -4.78
CA VAL A 322 -3.22 -18.78 -5.09
C VAL A 322 -2.05 -18.33 -5.96
N LYS A 323 -0.83 -18.77 -5.67
CA LYS A 323 0.39 -18.51 -6.47
C LYS A 323 0.31 -18.96 -7.92
N LYS A 324 -0.69 -19.76 -8.31
CA LYS A 324 -0.89 -20.27 -9.68
C LYS A 324 -2.10 -19.64 -10.37
N MET A 325 -2.80 -18.71 -9.70
CA MET A 325 -4.00 -18.07 -10.23
C MET A 325 -3.72 -16.62 -10.63
N PRO A 326 -4.03 -16.21 -11.87
CA PRO A 326 -4.02 -14.79 -12.23
C PRO A 326 -4.95 -13.95 -11.34
N PRO A 327 -4.57 -12.72 -10.96
CA PRO A 327 -3.31 -12.02 -11.25
C PRO A 327 -2.19 -12.24 -10.20
N TYR A 328 -2.28 -13.27 -9.36
CA TYR A 328 -1.36 -13.51 -8.24
C TYR A 328 -0.15 -14.39 -8.60
N ASP A 329 -0.15 -14.96 -9.79
CA ASP A 329 0.89 -15.80 -10.36
C ASP A 329 2.08 -15.03 -10.94
N ALA A 330 1.94 -13.71 -11.09
CA ALA A 330 2.99 -12.82 -11.59
C ALA A 330 2.93 -11.42 -10.98
N GLY A 331 4.02 -10.68 -11.13
CA GLY A 331 4.10 -9.26 -10.74
C GLY A 331 3.97 -9.02 -9.22
N PRO A 332 3.62 -7.80 -8.81
CA PRO A 332 3.65 -7.39 -7.40
C PRO A 332 2.39 -7.78 -6.62
N ARG A 333 1.36 -8.33 -7.27
CA ARG A 333 -0.01 -8.36 -6.70
C ARG A 333 -0.14 -9.24 -5.46
N LEU A 334 0.50 -10.41 -5.41
CA LEU A 334 0.46 -11.25 -4.21
C LEU A 334 1.16 -10.58 -3.01
N LEU A 335 2.29 -9.92 -3.25
CA LEU A 335 2.97 -9.14 -2.22
C LEU A 335 2.14 -7.92 -1.79
N ASP A 336 1.36 -7.31 -2.69
CA ASP A 336 0.42 -6.25 -2.34
C ASP A 336 -0.66 -6.74 -1.38
N VAL A 337 -1.21 -7.94 -1.64
CA VAL A 337 -2.17 -8.61 -0.73
C VAL A 337 -1.55 -8.86 0.64
N ILE A 338 -0.27 -9.25 0.71
CA ILE A 338 0.41 -9.52 1.98
C ILE A 338 0.67 -8.24 2.77
N ASP A 339 1.14 -7.18 2.13
CA ASP A 339 1.28 -5.86 2.78
C ASP A 339 -0.07 -5.37 3.32
N THR A 340 -1.14 -5.57 2.55
CA THR A 340 -2.51 -5.25 2.98
C THR A 340 -2.96 -6.11 4.16
N ALA A 341 -2.61 -7.40 4.21
CA ALA A 341 -2.90 -8.27 5.35
C ALA A 341 -2.17 -7.80 6.62
N VAL A 342 -0.92 -7.35 6.48
CA VAL A 342 -0.17 -6.73 7.59
C VAL A 342 -0.87 -5.46 8.06
N PHE A 343 -1.25 -4.57 7.13
CA PHE A 343 -2.01 -3.35 7.44
C PHE A 343 -3.33 -3.66 8.18
N ASP A 344 -4.14 -4.55 7.60
CA ASP A 344 -5.44 -4.93 8.14
C ASP A 344 -5.32 -5.58 9.51
N TYR A 345 -4.27 -6.39 9.75
CA TYR A 345 -4.06 -7.00 11.06
C TYR A 345 -3.72 -5.95 12.12
N LEU A 346 -2.86 -4.97 11.79
CA LEU A 346 -2.51 -3.89 12.72
C LEU A 346 -3.75 -3.09 13.13
N ILE A 347 -4.63 -2.77 12.19
CA ILE A 347 -5.87 -2.03 12.48
C ILE A 347 -7.00 -2.92 12.99
N GLY A 348 -6.91 -4.25 12.83
CA GLY A 348 -7.97 -5.20 13.15
C GLY A 348 -9.15 -5.15 12.16
N ASN A 349 -8.87 -4.98 10.88
CA ASN A 349 -9.88 -5.02 9.81
C ASN A 349 -10.04 -6.45 9.27
N ALA A 350 -11.05 -7.17 9.77
CA ALA A 350 -11.35 -8.51 9.29
C ALA A 350 -12.35 -8.55 8.12
N ASP A 351 -12.71 -7.38 7.56
CA ASP A 351 -13.79 -7.23 6.58
C ASP A 351 -13.30 -6.93 5.15
N ARG A 352 -12.01 -7.15 4.82
CA ARG A 352 -11.50 -6.94 3.46
C ARG A 352 -11.85 -8.11 2.53
N HIS A 353 -13.11 -8.18 2.10
CA HIS A 353 -13.61 -9.24 1.21
C HIS A 353 -13.45 -8.93 -0.29
N HIS A 354 -13.27 -7.66 -0.64
CA HIS A 354 -12.79 -7.20 -1.94
C HIS A 354 -11.67 -6.19 -1.73
N TYR A 355 -10.92 -5.97 -2.79
CA TYR A 355 -10.02 -4.85 -2.89
C TYR A 355 -10.14 -4.21 -4.26
N GLU A 356 -9.61 -3.01 -4.40
CA GLU A 356 -9.63 -2.27 -5.66
C GLU A 356 -8.21 -1.99 -6.14
N SER A 357 -8.04 -1.89 -7.45
CA SER A 357 -6.80 -1.42 -8.11
C SER A 357 -7.18 -0.44 -9.21
N PHE A 358 -6.23 0.31 -9.76
CA PHE A 358 -6.50 1.06 -10.98
C PHE A 358 -6.68 0.11 -12.17
N GLN A 359 -7.53 0.48 -13.13
CA GLN A 359 -7.75 -0.26 -14.38
C GLN A 359 -6.58 -0.04 -15.35
N ASP A 360 -6.46 -0.93 -16.34
CA ASP A 360 -5.67 -0.78 -17.57
C ASP A 360 -4.17 -0.48 -17.43
N ASP A 361 -3.55 -0.84 -16.31
CA ASP A 361 -2.13 -0.53 -16.07
C ASP A 361 -1.17 -1.72 -16.29
N GLY A 362 -1.62 -2.74 -17.03
CA GLY A 362 -0.81 -3.91 -17.36
C GLY A 362 -0.47 -4.80 -16.16
N GLY A 363 -1.24 -4.71 -15.07
CA GLY A 363 -1.02 -5.51 -13.86
C GLY A 363 0.02 -4.90 -12.91
N ALA A 364 0.47 -3.67 -13.17
CA ALA A 364 1.35 -2.94 -12.28
C ALA A 364 0.61 -2.41 -11.04
N SER A 365 -0.72 -2.31 -11.05
CA SER A 365 -1.42 -1.45 -10.10
C SER A 365 -1.34 -2.04 -8.72
N MET A 366 -1.06 -1.17 -7.76
CA MET A 366 -1.18 -1.54 -6.36
C MET A 366 -2.63 -1.81 -5.97
N LEU A 367 -2.77 -2.53 -4.86
CA LEU A 367 -4.00 -2.65 -4.11
C LEU A 367 -4.27 -1.33 -3.37
N ILE A 368 -5.40 -0.67 -3.64
CA ILE A 368 -5.82 0.58 -2.98
C ILE A 368 -6.54 0.26 -1.67
N LEU A 369 -6.11 0.89 -0.57
CA LEU A 369 -6.66 0.68 0.77
C LEU A 369 -7.92 1.54 0.97
N LEU A 370 -9.01 1.13 0.34
CA LEU A 370 -10.34 1.75 0.48
C LEU A 370 -11.17 1.04 1.56
N ASP A 371 -12.14 1.80 2.10
CA ASP A 371 -13.13 1.38 3.12
C ASP A 371 -12.50 0.69 4.35
N ASN A 372 -11.70 1.43 5.12
CA ASN A 372 -11.00 0.90 6.30
C ASN A 372 -11.79 1.08 7.61
N ALA A 373 -13.02 1.60 7.53
CA ALA A 373 -13.88 1.92 8.68
C ALA A 373 -14.29 0.73 9.56
N LYS A 374 -14.11 -0.51 9.08
CA LYS A 374 -14.35 -1.75 9.84
C LYS A 374 -13.19 -2.17 10.73
N SER A 375 -12.28 -1.24 11.04
CA SER A 375 -11.10 -1.44 11.89
C SER A 375 -11.21 -0.73 13.24
N PHE A 376 -10.24 -0.94 14.14
CA PHE A 376 -10.20 -0.36 15.49
C PHE A 376 -11.50 -0.57 16.30
N GLY A 377 -12.13 -1.73 16.15
CA GLY A 377 -13.35 -2.08 16.90
C GLY A 377 -13.07 -2.65 18.30
N ASN A 378 -11.94 -3.34 18.47
CA ASN A 378 -11.58 -3.96 19.74
C ASN A 378 -10.06 -3.90 19.94
N ALA A 379 -9.60 -3.25 21.01
CA ALA A 379 -8.18 -3.10 21.34
C ALA A 379 -7.61 -4.31 22.11
N ALA A 380 -8.47 -5.15 22.69
CA ALA A 380 -8.08 -6.30 23.51
C ALA A 380 -7.96 -7.60 22.68
N LEU A 381 -8.49 -7.62 21.46
CA LEU A 381 -8.45 -8.77 20.56
C LEU A 381 -7.50 -8.53 19.37
N ASP A 382 -6.66 -9.52 19.08
CA ASP A 382 -5.79 -9.56 17.91
C ASP A 382 -6.23 -10.70 17.00
N GLU A 383 -6.96 -10.36 15.93
CA GLU A 383 -7.57 -11.35 15.03
C GLU A 383 -6.53 -11.98 14.09
N ARG A 384 -5.89 -13.06 14.56
CA ARG A 384 -4.81 -13.76 13.86
C ARG A 384 -5.19 -14.21 12.45
N SER A 385 -6.44 -14.53 12.19
CA SER A 385 -6.87 -15.00 10.86
C SER A 385 -6.70 -13.94 9.76
N ILE A 386 -6.57 -12.64 10.10
CA ILE A 386 -6.23 -11.59 9.13
C ILE A 386 -4.83 -11.81 8.53
N LEU A 387 -3.89 -12.37 9.29
CA LEU A 387 -2.53 -12.67 8.82
C LEU A 387 -2.44 -13.94 7.95
N ALA A 388 -3.55 -14.59 7.60
CA ALA A 388 -3.54 -15.79 6.76
C ALA A 388 -2.73 -15.66 5.47
N PRO A 389 -2.82 -14.56 4.69
CA PRO A 389 -1.96 -14.38 3.52
C PRO A 389 -0.46 -14.43 3.88
N LEU A 390 -0.06 -13.82 5.00
CA LEU A 390 1.34 -13.80 5.43
C LEU A 390 1.82 -15.19 5.88
N TYR A 391 1.10 -15.84 6.80
CA TYR A 391 1.58 -17.11 7.37
C TYR A 391 1.38 -18.31 6.43
N GLN A 392 0.49 -18.25 5.44
CA GLN A 392 0.33 -19.32 4.45
C GLN A 392 1.29 -19.16 3.26
N CYS A 393 1.55 -17.93 2.81
CA CYS A 393 2.47 -17.70 1.70
C CYS A 393 3.93 -17.61 2.15
N CYS A 394 4.14 -17.29 3.43
CA CYS A 394 5.43 -17.08 4.09
C CYS A 394 6.38 -16.15 3.35
N MET A 395 5.87 -15.11 2.70
CA MET A 395 6.67 -14.14 1.96
C MET A 395 6.30 -12.72 2.38
N ILE A 396 7.24 -11.78 2.35
CA ILE A 396 7.03 -10.35 2.63
C ILE A 396 8.09 -9.53 1.91
N ARG A 397 7.78 -8.29 1.53
CA ARG A 397 8.75 -7.38 0.95
C ARG A 397 9.86 -7.01 1.92
N VAL A 398 11.09 -6.90 1.43
CA VAL A 398 12.22 -6.38 2.21
C VAL A 398 11.94 -4.95 2.69
N SER A 399 11.37 -4.09 1.84
CA SER A 399 10.94 -2.73 2.22
C SER A 399 9.97 -2.72 3.41
N THR A 400 8.91 -3.52 3.35
CA THR A 400 7.92 -3.67 4.43
C THR A 400 8.58 -4.22 5.70
N TRP A 401 9.37 -5.29 5.59
CA TRP A 401 10.07 -5.87 6.74
C TRP A 401 10.98 -4.87 7.45
N ASN A 402 11.80 -4.12 6.71
CA ASN A 402 12.70 -3.12 7.28
C ASN A 402 11.93 -2.01 7.98
N ARG A 403 10.85 -1.53 7.37
CA ARG A 403 9.99 -0.50 7.96
C ARG A 403 9.29 -0.97 9.24
N LEU A 404 8.77 -2.19 9.26
CA LEU A 404 8.19 -2.79 10.47
C LEU A 404 9.23 -2.91 11.61
N ASN A 405 10.50 -3.20 11.29
CA ASN A 405 11.56 -3.24 12.29
C ASN A 405 11.89 -1.88 12.89
N PHE A 406 11.89 -0.81 12.09
CA PHE A 406 12.10 0.55 12.60
C PHE A 406 10.97 1.05 13.50
N LEU A 407 9.77 0.48 13.36
CA LEU A 407 8.58 0.86 14.13
C LEU A 407 8.41 0.07 15.45
N LYS A 408 9.34 -0.82 15.81
CA LYS A 408 9.29 -1.62 17.03
C LYS A 408 9.51 -0.79 18.31
N GLY A 409 9.24 -1.39 19.46
CA GLY A 409 9.60 -0.82 20.77
C GLY A 409 8.81 0.43 21.16
N GLY A 410 7.57 0.56 20.69
CA GLY A 410 6.71 1.72 20.97
C GLY A 410 6.81 2.84 19.93
N ALA A 411 7.68 2.70 18.92
CA ALA A 411 7.81 3.70 17.86
C ALA A 411 6.55 3.81 17.00
N LEU A 412 5.82 2.71 16.75
CA LEU A 412 4.56 2.75 15.99
C LEU A 412 3.49 3.58 16.70
N SER A 413 3.22 3.31 17.98
CA SER A 413 2.22 4.11 18.71
C SER A 413 2.65 5.57 18.88
N SER A 414 3.96 5.84 19.05
CA SER A 414 4.50 7.20 19.10
C SER A 414 4.28 7.96 17.79
N ALA A 415 4.63 7.35 16.66
CA ALA A 415 4.41 7.88 15.32
C ALA A 415 2.92 8.16 15.06
N MET A 416 2.04 7.23 15.46
CA MET A 416 0.59 7.41 15.34
C MET A 416 0.08 8.59 16.16
N ARG A 417 0.53 8.76 17.42
CA ARG A 417 0.16 9.94 18.23
C ARG A 417 0.58 11.24 17.55
N GLN A 418 1.80 11.29 17.03
CA GLN A 418 2.32 12.46 16.33
C GLN A 418 1.52 12.78 15.06
N ALA A 419 1.23 11.76 14.26
CA ALA A 419 0.50 11.92 13.00
C ALA A 419 -0.95 12.34 13.20
N LEU A 420 -1.63 11.80 14.21
CA LEU A 420 -3.05 12.08 14.51
C LEU A 420 -3.26 13.41 15.25
N ALA A 421 -2.23 14.00 15.85
CA ALA A 421 -2.32 15.26 16.60
C ALA A 421 -2.70 16.48 15.75
N PHE A 422 -2.59 16.37 14.42
CA PHE A 422 -3.02 17.40 13.48
C PHE A 422 -4.53 17.38 13.23
N ASP A 423 -5.19 16.23 13.39
CA ASP A 423 -6.57 16.06 12.95
C ASP A 423 -7.56 16.87 13.84
N PRO A 424 -8.56 17.56 13.27
CA PRO A 424 -9.56 18.32 14.04
C PRO A 424 -10.36 17.50 15.06
N ILE A 425 -10.54 16.18 14.85
CA ILE A 425 -11.28 15.31 15.79
C ILE A 425 -10.36 14.62 16.80
N HIS A 426 -9.12 15.12 16.97
CA HIS A 426 -8.20 14.63 17.98
C HIS A 426 -8.80 14.74 19.40
N PRO A 427 -8.74 13.68 20.23
CA PRO A 427 -8.10 12.39 19.98
C PRO A 427 -8.87 11.49 19.01
N VAL A 428 -8.18 10.95 18.00
CA VAL A 428 -8.79 10.06 16.98
C VAL A 428 -8.89 8.61 17.50
N LEU A 429 -7.86 8.12 18.18
CA LEU A 429 -7.84 6.77 18.78
C LEU A 429 -7.73 6.89 20.30
N ALA A 430 -8.36 5.95 21.02
CA ALA A 430 -8.09 5.75 22.44
C ALA A 430 -6.67 5.15 22.64
N GLU A 431 -6.07 5.40 23.80
CA GLU A 431 -4.72 4.90 24.13
C GLU A 431 -4.61 3.37 24.09
N SER A 432 -5.69 2.66 24.39
CA SER A 432 -5.76 1.20 24.28
C SER A 432 -5.51 0.71 22.85
N HIS A 433 -6.04 1.40 21.84
CA HIS A 433 -5.80 1.07 20.43
C HIS A 433 -4.38 1.41 19.99
N LEU A 434 -3.79 2.48 20.51
CA LEU A 434 -2.39 2.83 20.25
C LEU A 434 -1.45 1.77 20.83
N ALA A 435 -1.70 1.31 22.06
CA ALA A 435 -0.95 0.20 22.66
C ALA A 435 -1.14 -1.12 21.90
N ALA A 436 -2.36 -1.38 21.39
CA ALA A 436 -2.65 -2.57 20.60
C ALA A 436 -1.85 -2.60 19.29
N LEU A 437 -1.58 -1.45 18.65
CA LEU A 437 -0.75 -1.38 17.44
C LEU A 437 0.67 -1.91 17.67
N ASP A 438 1.32 -1.54 18.78
CA ASP A 438 2.66 -2.04 19.11
C ASP A 438 2.66 -3.55 19.41
N ARG A 439 1.63 -4.02 20.12
CA ARG A 439 1.44 -5.45 20.40
C ARG A 439 1.23 -6.25 19.11
N ARG A 440 0.37 -5.76 18.21
CA ARG A 440 0.11 -6.37 16.90
C ARG A 440 1.34 -6.35 16.02
N LEU A 441 2.11 -5.26 15.98
CA LEU A 441 3.39 -5.21 15.27
C LEU A 441 4.34 -6.32 15.73
N SER A 442 4.39 -6.56 17.05
CA SER A 442 5.17 -7.68 17.60
C SER A 442 4.68 -9.02 17.06
N GLY A 443 3.35 -9.23 17.00
CA GLY A 443 2.72 -10.39 16.38
C GLY A 443 3.11 -10.59 14.91
N VAL A 444 3.03 -9.54 14.07
CA VAL A 444 3.47 -9.58 12.67
C VAL A 444 4.92 -10.02 12.57
N THR A 445 5.80 -9.40 13.37
CA THR A 445 7.23 -9.68 13.28
C THR A 445 7.59 -11.07 13.79
N ALA A 446 6.84 -11.63 14.73
CA ALA A 446 6.95 -13.02 15.16
C ALA A 446 6.53 -13.98 14.04
N THR A 447 5.43 -13.70 13.33
CA THR A 447 4.99 -14.50 12.18
C THR A 447 6.03 -14.53 11.06
N VAL A 448 6.63 -13.38 10.70
CA VAL A 448 7.69 -13.35 9.69
C VAL A 448 8.92 -14.17 10.14
N LYS A 449 9.31 -14.08 11.42
CA LYS A 449 10.40 -14.88 11.97
C LYS A 449 10.13 -16.38 11.90
N GLN A 450 8.92 -16.82 12.22
CA GLN A 450 8.51 -18.21 12.07
C GLN A 450 8.61 -18.68 10.61
N CYS A 451 8.22 -17.86 9.65
CA CYS A 451 8.41 -18.17 8.22
C CYS A 451 9.91 -18.26 7.85
N MET A 452 10.74 -17.34 8.32
CA MET A 452 12.19 -17.41 8.08
C MET A 452 12.83 -18.67 8.70
N GLU A 453 12.38 -19.10 9.87
CA GLU A 453 12.80 -20.34 10.51
C GLU A 453 12.35 -21.58 9.71
N ALA A 454 11.14 -21.55 9.15
CA ALA A 454 10.55 -22.68 8.43
C ALA A 454 11.13 -22.90 7.03
N GLN A 455 11.38 -21.83 6.25
CA GLN A 455 11.79 -21.94 4.84
C GLN A 455 13.03 -21.10 4.46
N GLY A 456 13.66 -20.43 5.42
CA GLY A 456 14.84 -19.61 5.21
C GLY A 456 14.52 -18.13 4.89
N PRO A 457 15.44 -17.20 5.20
CA PRO A 457 15.26 -15.78 4.96
C PRO A 457 15.13 -15.44 3.46
N ASP A 458 15.91 -16.08 2.59
CA ASP A 458 15.90 -15.79 1.14
C ASP A 458 14.57 -16.13 0.46
N ASN A 459 13.84 -17.12 0.98
CA ASN A 459 12.51 -17.50 0.47
C ASN A 459 11.39 -16.67 1.10
N THR A 460 11.67 -16.00 2.22
CA THR A 460 10.68 -15.23 2.99
C THR A 460 10.75 -13.75 2.67
N LEU A 461 11.95 -13.19 2.53
CA LEU A 461 12.17 -11.78 2.27
C LEU A 461 12.36 -11.57 0.76
N ILE A 462 11.32 -11.05 0.12
CA ILE A 462 11.32 -10.83 -1.33
C ILE A 462 11.81 -9.44 -1.65
N GLU A 463 12.90 -9.35 -2.42
CA GLU A 463 13.46 -8.09 -2.88
C GLU A 463 12.52 -7.43 -3.89
N ASP A 464 12.04 -6.24 -3.55
CA ASP A 464 11.05 -5.48 -4.31
C ASP A 464 11.65 -4.27 -5.04
N ARG A 465 12.98 -4.07 -4.96
CA ARG A 465 13.68 -2.90 -5.52
C ARG A 465 14.54 -3.25 -6.71
N MET A 466 14.09 -4.19 -7.54
CA MET A 466 14.73 -4.37 -8.83
C MET A 466 14.49 -3.12 -9.67
N ASN A 467 15.58 -2.41 -9.98
CA ASN A 467 15.58 -1.38 -11.02
C ASN A 467 15.07 -2.06 -12.30
N LEU A 468 13.79 -1.86 -12.64
CA LEU A 468 13.38 -2.11 -14.01
C LEU A 468 14.17 -1.12 -14.85
N PRO A 469 14.97 -1.56 -15.84
CA PRO A 469 15.46 -0.63 -16.85
C PRO A 469 14.21 0.04 -17.43
N HIS A 470 14.13 1.36 -17.30
CA HIS A 470 13.12 2.13 -18.03
C HIS A 470 13.22 1.73 -19.51
N PRO A 471 12.09 1.55 -20.23
CA PRO A 471 12.10 1.31 -21.66
C PRO A 471 12.90 2.39 -22.42
#